data_AF-A0A958FMY5-F1
#
_entry.id   AF-A0A958FMY5-F1
#
_cell.length_a   1.000
_cell.length_b   1.000
_cell.length_c   1.000
_cell.angle_alpha   90.00
_cell.angle_beta   90.00
_cell.angle_gamma   90.00
#
_symmetry.space_group_name_H-M   'P 1'
#
loop_
_entity.id
_entity.type
_entity.pdbx_description
1 polymer ?
#
loop_
_entity_poly.entity_id
_entity_poly.type
_entity_poly.pdbx_seq_one_letter_code
_entity_poly.pdbx_strand_id
1 'polypeptide(L)'
;ITPELSAAIDAISREFEGFYFGRYDIRTPSREDFRQGKNFKVVELNGVTSEATNIYDPANSLLSAYRTLARQWRLAFEIGRRNRERGVSPTPAGELLRLLQKVLF
;
A
#
# COMPACT_ATOMS: atom_id res chain seq x y z
N ILE A 1 -0.77 -2.90 -16.40
CA ILE A 1 0.23 -3.69 -15.63
C ILE A 1 0.35 -5.03 -16.35
N THR A 2 1.57 -5.56 -16.49
CA THR A 2 1.85 -6.86 -17.14
C THR A 2 1.77 -8.01 -16.14
N PRO A 3 1.44 -9.25 -16.58
CA PRO A 3 1.40 -10.41 -15.69
C PRO A 3 2.73 -10.68 -14.98
N GLU A 4 3.86 -10.47 -15.65
CA GLU A 4 5.20 -10.72 -15.11
C GLU A 4 5.52 -9.76 -13.96
N LEU A 5 5.25 -8.46 -14.14
CA LEU A 5 5.39 -7.48 -13.08
C LEU A 5 4.45 -7.78 -11.91
N SER A 6 3.20 -8.16 -12.19
CA SER A 6 2.25 -8.56 -11.14
C SER A 6 2.76 -9.76 -10.34
N ALA A 7 3.31 -10.78 -10.99
CA ALA A 7 3.85 -11.96 -10.32
C ALA A 7 5.07 -11.62 -9.46
N ALA A 8 5.97 -10.75 -9.95
CA ALA A 8 7.15 -10.31 -9.20
C ALA A 8 6.75 -9.53 -7.92
N ILE A 9 5.80 -8.60 -8.03
CA ILE A 9 5.29 -7.84 -6.87
C ILE A 9 4.50 -8.73 -5.91
N ASP A 10 3.71 -9.69 -6.41
CA ASP A 10 2.98 -10.66 -5.58
C ASP A 10 3.95 -11.54 -4.78
N ALA A 11 5.02 -12.01 -5.41
CA ALA A 11 6.07 -12.80 -4.75
C ALA A 11 6.70 -12.02 -3.58
N ILE A 12 7.11 -10.77 -3.81
CA ILE A 12 7.64 -9.88 -2.75
C ILE A 12 6.60 -9.67 -1.64
N SER A 13 5.34 -9.43 -2.01
CA SER A 13 4.28 -9.13 -1.04
C SER A 13 3.98 -10.31 -0.13
N ARG A 14 4.14 -11.55 -0.59
CA ARG A 14 3.95 -12.78 0.20
C ARG A 14 5.02 -13.01 1.26
N GLU A 15 6.16 -12.32 1.18
CA GLU A 15 7.20 -12.39 2.22
C GLU A 15 6.79 -11.67 3.51
N PHE A 16 5.79 -10.78 3.44
CA PHE A 16 5.29 -10.03 4.58
C PHE A 16 4.03 -10.68 5.17
N GLU A 17 4.18 -11.38 6.28
CA GLU A 17 3.03 -11.93 7.00
C GLU A 17 2.06 -10.81 7.42
N GLY A 18 0.77 -11.00 7.14
CA GLY A 18 -0.27 -10.02 7.48
C GLY A 18 -0.30 -8.77 6.59
N PHE A 19 0.46 -8.73 5.49
CA PHE A 19 0.37 -7.68 4.49
C PHE A 19 -0.74 -7.98 3.48
N TYR A 20 -1.73 -7.08 3.38
CA TYR A 20 -2.90 -7.27 2.53
C TYR A 20 -2.97 -6.28 1.37
N PHE A 21 -2.50 -5.05 1.57
CA PHE A 21 -2.43 -4.04 0.52
C PHE A 21 -1.45 -2.92 0.90
N GLY A 22 -0.89 -2.28 -0.13
CA GLY A 22 0.01 -1.15 -0.01
C GLY A 22 0.48 -0.70 -1.39
N ARG A 23 1.46 0.19 -1.44
CA ARG A 23 2.10 0.68 -2.65
C ARG A 23 3.61 0.47 -2.56
N TYR A 24 4.20 0.02 -3.66
CA TYR A 24 5.65 -0.04 -3.81
C TYR A 24 6.12 1.14 -4.65
N ASP A 25 7.09 1.86 -4.11
CA ASP A 25 7.83 2.85 -4.87
C ASP A 25 9.11 2.16 -5.36
N ILE A 26 9.22 1.97 -6.67
CA ILE A 26 10.29 1.18 -7.29
C ILE A 26 11.10 1.99 -8.28
N ARG A 27 12.40 1.67 -8.38
CA ARG A 27 13.32 2.22 -9.38
C ARG A 27 13.75 1.12 -10.33
N THR A 28 13.59 1.37 -11.63
CA THR A 28 13.90 0.44 -12.72
C THR A 28 14.82 1.12 -13.75
N PRO A 29 15.79 0.40 -14.34
CA PRO A 29 16.68 0.96 -15.35
C PRO A 29 16.00 1.18 -16.72
N SER A 30 14.91 0.46 -17.01
CA SER A 30 14.18 0.60 -18.28
C SER A 30 12.69 0.27 -18.15
N ARG A 31 11.89 0.71 -19.14
CA ARG A 31 10.47 0.31 -19.24
C ARG A 31 10.31 -1.18 -19.55
N GLU A 32 11.26 -1.78 -20.26
CA GLU A 32 11.22 -3.20 -20.57
C GLU A 32 11.44 -4.04 -19.31
N ASP A 33 12.46 -3.71 -18.52
CA ASP A 33 12.72 -4.34 -17.22
C ASP A 33 11.52 -4.20 -16.28
N PHE A 34 10.90 -3.02 -16.23
CA PHE A 34 9.68 -2.78 -15.47
C PHE A 34 8.54 -3.72 -15.90
N ARG A 35 8.29 -3.84 -17.20
CA ARG A 35 7.23 -4.71 -17.73
C ARG A 35 7.52 -6.18 -17.50
N GLN A 36 8.77 -6.60 -17.57
CA GLN A 36 9.17 -7.98 -17.29
C GLN A 36 9.26 -8.31 -15.79
N GLY A 37 9.08 -7.32 -14.91
CA GLY A 37 9.26 -7.52 -13.47
C GLY A 37 10.70 -7.87 -13.10
N LYS A 38 11.70 -7.36 -13.82
CA LYS A 38 13.13 -7.65 -13.62
C LYS A 38 13.89 -6.37 -13.27
N ASN A 39 15.08 -6.55 -12.69
CA ASN A 39 16.08 -5.50 -12.50
C ASN A 39 15.59 -4.22 -11.80
N PHE A 40 14.50 -4.27 -11.03
CA PHE A 40 14.01 -3.15 -10.25
C PHE A 40 14.48 -3.26 -8.79
N LYS A 41 14.52 -2.11 -8.11
CA LYS A 41 14.75 -2.02 -6.68
C LYS A 41 13.51 -1.44 -6.02
N VAL A 42 13.06 -2.04 -4.93
CA VAL A 42 12.06 -1.44 -4.04
C VAL A 42 12.77 -0.38 -3.20
N VAL A 43 12.30 0.86 -3.30
CA VAL A 43 12.82 2.00 -2.52
C VAL A 43 12.01 2.17 -1.24
N GLU A 44 10.70 2.02 -1.33
CA GLU A 44 9.78 2.13 -0.20
C GLU A 44 8.57 1.20 -0.37
N LEU A 45 8.10 0.63 0.74
CA LEU A 45 6.81 -0.03 0.84
C LEU A 45 5.89 0.81 1.73
N ASN A 46 4.88 1.40 1.11
CA ASN A 46 3.87 2.23 1.73
C ASN A 46 2.65 1.38 2.13
N GLY A 47 2.39 1.25 3.44
CA GLY A 47 1.28 0.48 3.99
C GLY A 47 -0.02 1.27 4.16
N VAL A 48 -0.92 0.78 5.03
CA VAL A 48 -2.24 1.37 5.30
C VAL A 48 -2.19 2.81 5.84
N THR A 49 -1.07 3.22 6.43
CA THR A 49 -0.85 4.55 6.99
C THR A 49 -0.46 5.60 5.94
N SER A 50 -0.17 5.18 4.70
CA SER A 50 0.24 6.08 3.63
C SER A 50 -0.93 6.46 2.73
N GLU A 51 -0.95 7.71 2.26
CA GLU A 51 -1.97 8.19 1.32
C GLU A 51 -1.68 7.73 -0.13
N ALA A 52 -2.73 7.64 -0.94
CA ALA A 52 -2.65 7.40 -2.37
C ALA A 52 -2.01 8.61 -3.08
N THR A 53 -0.69 8.60 -3.30
CA THR A 53 0.05 9.74 -3.88
C THR A 53 -0.41 10.13 -5.29
N ASN A 54 -1.02 9.20 -6.03
CA ASN A 54 -1.56 9.47 -7.36
C ASN A 54 -2.67 10.52 -7.36
N ILE A 55 -3.33 10.81 -6.23
CA ILE A 55 -4.38 11.83 -6.15
C ILE A 55 -3.86 13.25 -6.39
N TYR A 56 -2.55 13.48 -6.21
CA TYR A 56 -1.91 14.77 -6.42
C TYR A 56 -1.47 15.02 -7.87
N ASP A 57 -1.63 14.03 -8.76
CA ASP A 57 -1.40 14.24 -10.18
C ASP A 57 -2.34 15.34 -10.69
N PRO A 58 -1.85 16.38 -11.41
CA PRO A 58 -2.68 17.46 -11.95
C PRO A 58 -3.83 16.98 -12.86
N ALA A 59 -3.74 15.76 -13.40
CA ALA A 59 -4.82 15.15 -14.17
C ALA A 59 -6.02 14.71 -13.31
N ASN A 60 -5.89 14.64 -11.98
CA ASN A 60 -6.97 14.27 -11.08
C ASN A 60 -7.80 15.49 -10.65
N SER A 61 -9.12 15.35 -10.77
CA SER A 61 -10.06 16.26 -10.12
C SER A 61 -10.14 15.98 -8.62
N LEU A 62 -10.54 16.99 -7.86
CA LEU A 62 -10.77 16.85 -6.41
C LEU A 62 -11.76 15.70 -6.09
N LEU A 63 -12.80 15.54 -6.92
CA LEU A 63 -13.75 14.44 -6.76
C LEU A 63 -13.11 13.06 -7.03
N SER A 64 -12.21 12.96 -8.01
CA SER A 64 -11.43 11.74 -8.26
C SER A 64 -10.52 11.39 -7.07
N ALA A 65 -9.86 12.40 -6.51
CA ALA A 65 -9.02 12.27 -5.31
C ALA A 65 -9.83 11.70 -4.13
N TYR A 66 -10.97 12.33 -3.78
CA TYR A 66 -11.82 11.86 -2.69
C TYR A 66 -12.37 10.44 -2.92
N ARG A 67 -12.75 10.09 -4.15
CA ARG A 67 -13.18 8.72 -4.49
C ARG A 67 -12.07 7.70 -4.29
N THR A 68 -10.84 8.06 -4.65
CA THR A 68 -9.66 7.21 -4.45
C THR A 68 -9.41 6.96 -2.97
N LEU A 69 -9.43 8.02 -2.15
CA LEU A 69 -9.29 7.92 -0.70
C LEU A 69 -10.41 7.10 -0.06
N ALA A 70 -11.66 7.36 -0.43
CA ALA A 70 -12.81 6.60 0.08
C ALA A 70 -12.68 5.10 -0.23
N ARG A 71 -12.21 4.74 -1.43
CA ARG A 71 -11.94 3.35 -1.80
C ARG A 71 -10.81 2.74 -0.97
N GLN A 72 -9.71 3.46 -0.78
CA GLN A 72 -8.59 3.02 0.06
C GLN A 72 -9.05 2.72 1.49
N TRP A 73 -9.75 3.66 2.13
CA TRP A 73 -10.24 3.48 3.49
C TRP A 73 -11.26 2.35 3.60
N ARG A 74 -12.19 2.23 2.63
CA ARG A 74 -13.12 1.10 2.58
C ARG A 74 -12.40 -0.24 2.57
N LEU A 75 -11.35 -0.40 1.75
CA LEU A 75 -10.54 -1.62 1.71
C LEU A 75 -9.83 -1.87 3.05
N ALA A 76 -9.24 -0.84 3.65
CA ALA A 76 -8.59 -0.93 4.96
C ALA A 76 -9.55 -1.44 6.05
N PHE A 77 -10.75 -0.85 6.14
CA PHE A 77 -11.77 -1.27 7.10
C PHE A 77 -12.29 -2.68 6.83
N GLU A 78 -12.46 -3.07 5.57
CA GLU A 78 -12.88 -4.42 5.20
C GLU A 78 -11.84 -5.47 5.64
N ILE A 79 -10.56 -5.21 5.40
CA ILE A 79 -9.45 -6.07 5.85
C ILE A 79 -9.41 -6.11 7.38
N GLY A 80 -9.51 -4.97 8.05
CA GLY A 80 -9.54 -4.89 9.52
C GLY A 80 -10.69 -5.69 10.13
N ARG A 81 -11.89 -5.63 9.54
CA ARG A 81 -13.04 -6.45 9.95
C ARG A 81 -12.75 -7.94 9.79
N ARG A 82 -12.25 -8.36 8.61
CA ARG A 82 -11.89 -9.77 8.35
C ARG A 82 -10.80 -10.28 9.31
N ASN A 83 -9.84 -9.43 9.67
CA ASN A 83 -8.81 -9.78 10.65
C ASN A 83 -9.40 -9.97 12.04
N ARG A 84 -10.34 -9.11 12.47
CA ARG A 84 -11.06 -9.30 13.74
C ARG A 84 -11.89 -10.59 13.75
N GLU A 85 -12.57 -10.91 12.65
CA GLU A 85 -13.31 -12.17 12.49
C GLU A 85 -12.41 -13.41 12.61
N ARG A 86 -11.12 -13.28 12.28
CA ARG A 86 -10.09 -14.31 12.45
C ARG A 86 -9.45 -14.32 13.85
N GLY A 87 -9.90 -13.47 14.77
CA GLY A 87 -9.38 -13.37 16.13
C GLY A 87 -8.20 -12.43 16.32
N VAL A 88 -7.83 -11.63 15.30
CA VAL A 88 -6.76 -10.63 15.44
C VAL A 88 -7.27 -9.43 16.24
N SER A 89 -6.62 -9.16 17.37
CA SER A 89 -6.90 -7.96 18.16
C SER A 89 -6.33 -6.71 17.49
N PRO A 90 -7.12 -5.63 17.34
CA PRO A 90 -6.59 -4.36 16.84
C PRO A 90 -5.61 -3.76 17.84
N THR A 91 -4.64 -3.00 17.33
CA THR A 91 -3.75 -2.19 18.17
C THR A 91 -4.58 -1.24 19.06
N PRO A 92 -4.36 -1.22 20.38
CA PRO A 92 -5.03 -0.29 21.27
C PRO A 92 -4.79 1.17 20.87
N ALA A 93 -5.80 2.03 21.00
CA ALA A 93 -5.73 3.42 20.55
C ALA A 93 -4.53 4.20 21.15
N GLY A 94 -4.25 3.99 22.45
CA GLY A 94 -3.12 4.64 23.11
C GLY A 94 -1.75 4.15 22.60
N GLU A 95 -1.66 2.90 22.17
CA GLU A 95 -0.44 2.37 21.55
C GLU A 95 -0.27 2.90 20.13
N LEU A 96 -1.35 2.91 19.35
CA LEU A 96 -1.36 3.50 18.02
C LEU A 96 -0.91 4.96 18.04
N LEU A 97 -1.42 5.76 18.98
CA LEU A 97 -1.02 7.17 19.13
C LEU A 97 0.48 7.30 19.43
N ARG A 98 1.04 6.47 20.32
CA ARG A 98 2.49 6.46 20.61
C ARG A 98 3.32 6.09 19.38
N LEU A 99 2.87 5.14 18.58
CA LEU A 99 3.57 4.74 17.35
C LEU A 99 3.56 5.88 16.32
N LEU A 100 2.43 6.55 16.12
CA LEU A 100 2.33 7.68 15.21
C LEU A 100 3.23 8.85 15.65
N GLN A 101 3.33 9.13 16.95
CA GLN A 101 4.23 10.16 17.47
C GLN A 101 5.70 9.89 17.13
N LYS A 102 6.16 8.63 17.18
CA LYS A 102 7.56 8.27 16.85
C LYS A 102 7.90 8.37 15.36
N VAL A 103 6.89 8.33 14.50
CA VAL A 103 7.08 8.37 13.04
C VAL A 103 6.98 9.80 12.52
N LEU A 104 6.21 10.66 13.21
CA LEU A 104 5.96 12.04 12.80
C LEU A 104 6.86 13.06 13.52
N PHE A 105 7.62 12.67 14.55
CA PHE A 105 8.55 13.49 15.33
C PHE A 105 9.81 12.72 15.70
#